data_AF-A2FJV8-F1
#
_entry.id   AF-A2FJV8-F1
#
_cell.length_a   1.000
_cell.length_b   1.000
_cell.length_c   1.000
_cell.angle_alpha   90.00
_cell.angle_beta   90.00
_cell.angle_gamma   90.00
#
_symmetry.space_group_name_H-M   'P 1'
#
loop_
_entity.id
_entity.type
_entity.pdbx_description
1 polymer ?
#
loop_
_entity_poly.entity_id
_entity_poly.type
_entity_poly.pdbx_seq_one_letter_code
_entity_poly.pdbx_strand_id
1 'polypeptide(L)'
;MQVSYNQLTEVFEYFMGKVLEPISTQNIEKLSPKINNEMAEHYSNALNATIKNNCSAEFYDICDERKVQQKLDELDKLKASDGLQVDMRAFAFTPQDPEYIKEKVIFSAKMELIQKLQTTLNSLDKKIEMLTPREEAASQKVEEYNARVENLLEKIEAVKNSERI
;
A
#
# COMPACT_ATOMS: atom_id res chain seq x y z
N MET A 1 11.14 -15.41 6.14
CA MET A 1 12.56 -15.09 5.93
C MET A 1 12.69 -13.59 5.99
N GLN A 2 13.33 -13.06 7.04
CA GLN A 2 13.67 -11.63 7.21
C GLN A 2 15.20 -11.51 7.22
N VAL A 3 15.86 -12.05 6.20
CA VAL A 3 17.31 -12.27 6.23
C VAL A 3 18.03 -10.94 6.07
N SER A 4 17.59 -10.13 5.10
CA SER A 4 18.24 -8.85 4.80
C SER A 4 18.03 -7.81 5.92
N TYR A 5 16.86 -7.77 6.56
CA TYR A 5 16.63 -6.84 7.69
C TYR A 5 17.44 -7.21 8.92
N ASN A 6 17.52 -8.50 9.26
CA ASN A 6 18.35 -8.96 10.38
C ASN A 6 19.83 -8.65 10.16
N GLN A 7 20.34 -8.86 8.94
CA GLN A 7 21.71 -8.50 8.57
C GLN A 7 21.99 -6.99 8.72
N LEU A 8 21.02 -6.14 8.35
CA LEU A 8 21.16 -4.69 8.53
C LEU A 8 21.29 -4.33 10.02
N THR A 9 20.45 -4.92 10.87
CA THR A 9 20.49 -4.71 12.32
C THR A 9 21.79 -5.23 12.93
N GLU A 10 22.29 -6.38 12.48
CA GLU A 10 23.59 -6.93 12.91
C GLU A 10 24.76 -6.01 12.55
N VAL A 11 24.77 -5.46 11.33
CA VAL A 11 25.78 -4.50 10.89
C VAL A 11 25.72 -3.22 11.72
N PHE A 12 24.51 -2.73 12.03
CA PHE A 12 24.33 -1.58 12.90
C PHE A 12 24.87 -1.84 14.32
N GLU A 13 24.50 -2.95 14.95
CA GLU A 13 25.00 -3.31 16.28
C GLU A 13 26.54 -3.48 16.31
N TYR A 14 27.11 -4.07 15.25
CA TYR A 14 28.56 -4.18 15.10
C TYR A 14 29.22 -2.80 15.00
N PHE A 15 28.67 -1.90 14.17
CA PHE A 15 29.15 -0.53 14.04
C PHE A 15 29.08 0.22 15.38
N MET A 16 27.96 0.11 16.10
CA MET A 16 27.81 0.71 17.42
C MET A 16 28.86 0.18 18.40
N GLY A 17 29.15 -1.12 18.40
CA GLY A 17 30.24 -1.68 19.20
C GLY A 17 31.60 -1.02 18.90
N LYS A 18 31.91 -0.77 17.63
CA LYS A 18 33.15 -0.11 17.21
C LYS A 18 33.22 1.37 17.52
N VAL A 19 32.10 2.09 17.44
CA VAL A 19 32.04 3.51 17.77
C VAL A 19 32.19 3.75 19.28
N LEU A 20 31.75 2.81 20.10
CA LEU A 20 31.80 2.92 21.56
C LEU A 20 33.14 2.44 22.16
N GLU A 21 33.94 1.63 21.45
CA GLU A 21 35.28 1.18 21.89
C GLU A 21 36.20 2.31 22.41
N PRO A 22 36.28 3.50 21.76
CA PRO A 22 37.07 4.62 22.25
C PRO A 22 36.58 5.21 23.58
N ILE A 23 35.30 5.07 23.90
CA ILE A 23 34.67 5.53 25.16
C ILE A 23 34.83 4.41 26.19
N SER A 24 36.07 4.08 26.51
CA SER A 24 36.41 3.09 27.53
C SER A 24 36.89 3.77 28.80
N THR A 25 36.74 3.08 29.93
CA THR A 25 37.24 3.52 31.25
C THR A 25 38.69 4.01 31.18
N GLN A 26 39.57 3.23 30.53
CA GLN A 26 41.00 3.57 30.40
C GLN A 26 41.26 4.86 29.62
N ASN A 27 40.44 5.17 28.61
CA ASN A 27 40.59 6.39 27.83
C ASN A 27 40.05 7.60 28.59
N ILE A 28 38.96 7.43 29.34
CA ILE A 28 38.41 8.50 30.19
C ILE A 28 39.36 8.86 31.33
N GLU A 29 40.00 7.87 31.97
CA GLU A 29 41.05 8.10 32.98
C GLU A 29 42.21 8.93 32.40
N LYS A 30 42.64 8.64 31.15
CA LYS A 30 43.72 9.37 30.48
C LYS A 30 43.37 10.82 30.14
N LEU A 31 42.09 11.14 29.95
CA LEU A 31 41.64 12.49 29.60
C LEU A 31 41.67 13.45 30.79
N SER A 32 41.62 12.95 32.03
CA SER A 32 41.68 13.81 33.22
C SER A 32 42.31 13.10 34.41
N PRO A 33 43.46 13.56 34.91
CA PRO A 33 44.14 12.96 36.07
C PRO A 33 43.39 13.13 37.40
N LYS A 34 42.26 13.86 37.40
CA LYS A 34 41.40 14.05 38.58
C LYS A 34 40.30 13.00 38.70
N ILE A 35 40.08 12.21 37.65
CA ILE A 35 39.05 11.18 37.62
C ILE A 35 39.68 9.88 38.11
N ASN A 36 39.10 9.30 39.16
CA ASN A 36 39.49 7.97 39.63
C ASN A 36 38.80 6.89 38.77
N ASN A 37 39.25 5.64 38.90
CA ASN A 37 38.74 4.53 38.09
C ASN A 37 37.21 4.33 38.22
N GLU A 38 36.68 4.39 39.43
CA GLU A 38 35.23 4.26 39.68
C GLU A 38 34.41 5.34 38.97
N MET A 39 34.86 6.60 38.99
CA MET A 39 34.20 7.68 38.26
C MET A 39 34.34 7.50 36.74
N ALA A 40 35.52 7.09 36.26
CA ALA A 40 35.74 6.85 34.83
C ALA A 40 34.85 5.71 34.31
N GLU A 41 34.69 4.64 35.09
CA GLU A 41 33.81 3.52 34.77
C GLU A 41 32.35 3.95 34.75
N HIS A 42 31.91 4.71 35.76
CA HIS A 42 30.57 5.27 35.81
C HIS A 42 30.28 6.15 34.58
N TYR A 43 31.19 7.06 34.22
CA TYR A 43 31.01 7.92 33.04
C TYR A 43 31.05 7.14 31.73
N SER A 44 31.98 6.18 31.59
CA SER A 44 32.08 5.29 30.43
C SER A 44 30.77 4.54 30.20
N ASN A 45 30.25 3.91 31.25
CA ASN A 45 29.02 3.14 31.18
C ASN A 45 27.80 4.03 30.91
N ALA A 46 27.69 5.18 31.58
CA ALA A 46 26.59 6.11 31.38
C ALA A 46 26.56 6.71 29.97
N LEU A 47 27.73 7.11 29.44
CA LEU A 47 27.86 7.63 28.08
C LEU A 47 27.56 6.55 27.04
N ASN A 48 28.15 5.37 27.19
CA ASN A 48 27.91 4.25 26.28
C ASN A 48 26.44 3.84 26.25
N ALA A 49 25.79 3.75 27.42
CA ALA A 49 24.37 3.44 27.50
C ALA A 49 23.51 4.51 26.84
N THR A 50 23.79 5.79 27.10
CA THR A 50 23.01 6.91 26.54
C THR A 50 23.16 6.97 25.02
N ILE A 51 24.38 6.89 24.51
CA ILE A 51 24.65 6.92 23.06
C ILE A 51 24.01 5.69 22.41
N LYS A 52 24.21 4.50 22.98
CA LYS A 52 23.61 3.27 22.42
C LYS A 52 22.09 3.39 22.35
N ASN A 53 21.44 3.75 23.45
CA ASN A 53 19.98 3.83 23.50
C ASN A 53 19.42 4.86 22.53
N ASN A 54 20.00 6.06 22.47
CA ASN A 54 19.53 7.12 21.59
C ASN A 54 19.76 6.77 20.12
N CYS A 55 20.94 6.26 19.76
CA CYS A 55 21.24 5.87 18.39
C CYS A 55 20.41 4.67 17.93
N SER A 56 20.20 3.68 18.79
CA SER A 56 19.33 2.53 18.49
C SER A 56 17.88 2.98 18.30
N ALA A 57 17.35 3.85 19.17
CA ALA A 57 16.00 4.39 19.03
C ALA A 57 15.83 5.12 17.69
N GLU A 58 16.71 6.08 17.39
CA GLU A 58 16.70 6.82 16.12
C GLU A 58 16.82 5.88 14.91
N PHE A 59 17.67 4.85 14.99
CA PHE A 59 17.80 3.86 13.92
C PHE A 59 16.50 3.11 13.65
N TYR A 60 15.81 2.66 14.70
CA TYR A 60 14.53 1.98 14.56
C TYR A 60 13.43 2.91 14.07
N ASP A 61 13.38 4.16 14.56
CA ASP A 61 12.44 5.16 14.09
C ASP A 61 12.62 5.41 12.58
N ILE A 62 13.85 5.58 12.11
CA ILE A 62 14.16 5.73 10.67
C ILE A 62 13.74 4.48 9.88
N CYS A 63 13.99 3.29 10.43
CA CYS A 63 13.59 2.03 9.79
C CYS A 63 12.07 1.93 9.63
N ASP A 64 11.33 2.33 10.65
CA ASP A 64 9.87 2.31 10.68
C ASP A 64 9.27 3.38 9.76
N GLU A 65 9.72 4.64 9.87
CA GLU A 65 9.29 5.75 9.02
C GLU A 65 9.44 5.43 7.53
N ARG A 66 10.57 4.81 7.17
CA ARG A 66 10.89 4.49 5.78
C ARG A 66 10.40 3.11 5.35
N LYS A 67 9.76 2.37 6.26
CA LYS A 67 9.28 1.00 6.05
C LYS A 67 10.37 0.09 5.49
N VAL A 68 11.58 0.19 6.04
CA VAL A 68 12.77 -0.52 5.55
C VAL A 68 12.58 -2.03 5.64
N GLN A 69 12.02 -2.51 6.74
CA GLN A 69 11.72 -3.93 6.94
C GLN A 69 10.80 -4.47 5.84
N GLN A 70 9.72 -3.75 5.51
CA GLN A 70 8.79 -4.18 4.45
C GLN A 70 9.49 -4.27 3.09
N LYS A 71 10.31 -3.27 2.74
CA LYS A 71 11.07 -3.25 1.48
C LYS A 71 12.11 -4.37 1.39
N LEU A 72 12.79 -4.67 2.49
CA LEU A 72 13.77 -5.75 2.55
C LEU A 72 13.10 -7.13 2.53
N ASP A 73 11.94 -7.27 3.17
CA ASP A 73 11.14 -8.50 3.12
C ASP A 73 10.59 -8.75 1.71
N GLU A 74 10.16 -7.70 0.99
CA GLU A 74 9.80 -7.78 -0.42
C GLU A 74 10.99 -8.17 -1.30
N LEU A 75 12.16 -7.58 -1.05
CA LEU A 75 13.40 -7.94 -1.76
C LEU A 75 13.79 -9.40 -1.52
N ASP A 76 13.69 -9.87 -0.28
CA ASP A 76 13.98 -11.27 0.08
C ASP A 76 12.99 -12.22 -0.59
N LYS A 77 11.71 -11.84 -0.66
CA LYS A 77 10.69 -12.59 -1.43
C LYS A 77 11.04 -12.63 -2.91
N LEU A 78 11.43 -11.50 -3.52
CA LEU A 78 11.83 -11.44 -4.93
C LEU A 78 13.06 -12.29 -5.23
N LYS A 79 14.05 -12.31 -4.33
CA LYS A 79 15.21 -13.21 -4.43
C LYS A 79 14.84 -14.68 -4.31
N ALA A 80 13.80 -15.00 -3.53
CA ALA A 80 13.36 -16.37 -3.30
C ALA A 80 12.37 -16.88 -4.37
N SER A 81 11.58 -15.98 -4.97
CA SER A 81 10.49 -16.33 -5.89
C SER A 81 10.95 -16.62 -7.31
N ASP A 82 12.17 -16.25 -7.68
CA ASP A 82 12.74 -16.58 -8.98
C ASP A 82 14.23 -16.88 -8.87
N GLY A 83 14.70 -17.86 -9.62
CA GLY A 83 16.10 -17.96 -10.05
C GLY A 83 16.51 -16.82 -10.98
N LEU A 84 15.98 -15.60 -10.74
CA LEU A 84 16.41 -14.35 -11.32
C LEU A 84 17.85 -14.16 -10.83
N GLN A 85 18.80 -14.54 -11.69
CA GLN A 85 20.11 -13.93 -11.67
C GLN A 85 19.87 -12.42 -11.78
N VAL A 86 19.78 -11.75 -10.63
CA VAL A 86 19.96 -10.31 -10.55
C VAL A 86 21.41 -10.10 -10.94
N ASP A 87 21.65 -9.95 -12.24
CA ASP A 87 22.96 -9.62 -12.75
C ASP A 87 23.29 -8.23 -12.23
N MET A 88 24.09 -8.18 -11.15
CA MET A 88 24.57 -6.94 -10.57
C MET A 88 25.41 -6.14 -11.59
N ARG A 89 25.82 -6.75 -12.72
CA ARG A 89 26.44 -6.06 -13.87
C ARG A 89 25.43 -5.46 -14.85
N ALA A 90 24.16 -5.86 -14.81
CA ALA A 90 23.08 -5.20 -15.56
C ALA A 90 22.68 -3.84 -14.95
N PHE A 91 23.19 -3.51 -13.75
CA PHE A 91 23.25 -2.16 -13.20
C PHE A 91 24.52 -1.40 -13.63
N ALA A 92 25.15 -1.77 -14.74
CA ALA A 92 25.73 -0.71 -15.55
C ALA A 92 24.57 0.24 -15.84
N PHE A 93 24.60 1.45 -15.25
CA PHE A 93 23.72 2.53 -15.65
C PHE A 93 24.05 2.85 -17.11
N THR A 94 23.62 2.01 -18.05
CA THR A 94 23.27 2.49 -19.38
C THR A 94 22.26 3.59 -19.08
N PRO A 95 22.56 4.86 -19.41
CA PRO A 95 21.60 5.94 -19.22
C PRO A 95 20.32 5.48 -19.92
N GLN A 96 19.32 5.07 -19.14
CA GLN A 96 18.05 4.69 -19.75
C GLN A 96 17.51 5.96 -20.36
N ASP A 97 17.23 5.89 -21.65
CA ASP A 97 16.63 7.00 -22.37
C ASP A 97 15.43 7.50 -21.55
N PRO A 98 15.41 8.79 -21.14
CA PRO A 98 14.30 9.37 -20.42
C PRO A 98 12.96 9.12 -21.11
N GLU A 99 12.95 8.95 -22.44
CA GLU A 99 11.76 8.58 -23.21
C GLU A 99 11.28 7.17 -22.90
N TYR A 100 12.17 6.18 -22.80
CA TYR A 100 11.81 4.80 -22.49
C TYR A 100 11.17 4.65 -21.10
N ILE A 101 11.69 5.36 -20.09
CA ILE A 101 11.11 5.38 -18.75
C ILE A 101 9.73 6.06 -18.77
N LYS A 102 9.60 7.19 -19.48
CA LYS A 102 8.32 7.88 -19.65
C LYS A 102 7.30 6.97 -20.33
N GLU A 103 7.67 6.30 -21.41
CA GLU A 103 6.79 5.38 -22.13
C GLU A 103 6.33 4.24 -21.23
N LYS A 104 7.23 3.63 -20.44
CA LYS A 104 6.86 2.53 -19.55
C LYS A 104 5.93 2.98 -18.43
N VAL A 105 6.18 4.14 -17.83
CA VAL A 105 5.31 4.74 -16.78
C VAL A 105 3.96 5.14 -17.35
N ILE A 106 3.95 5.77 -18.53
CA ILE A 106 2.71 6.13 -19.24
C ILE A 106 1.93 4.88 -19.62
N PHE A 107 2.61 3.82 -20.07
CA PHE A 107 2.00 2.55 -20.42
C PHE A 107 1.36 1.89 -19.19
N SER A 108 2.07 1.82 -18.05
CA SER A 108 1.51 1.27 -16.82
C SER A 108 0.30 2.07 -16.32
N ALA A 109 0.37 3.40 -16.36
CA ALA A 109 -0.76 4.26 -15.98
C ALA A 109 -1.96 4.07 -16.92
N LYS A 110 -1.72 3.95 -18.23
CA LYS A 110 -2.76 3.66 -19.23
C LYS A 110 -3.38 2.28 -19.00
N MET A 111 -2.58 1.26 -18.67
CA MET A 111 -3.08 -0.08 -18.36
C MET A 111 -3.98 -0.09 -17.12
N GLU A 112 -3.60 0.63 -16.06
CA GLU A 112 -4.43 0.76 -14.86
C GLU A 112 -5.76 1.48 -15.17
N LEU A 113 -5.72 2.52 -16.00
CA LEU A 113 -6.92 3.23 -16.46
C LEU A 113 -7.85 2.30 -17.25
N ILE A 114 -7.30 1.49 -18.15
CA ILE A 114 -8.07 0.50 -18.93
C ILE A 114 -8.77 -0.49 -17.99
N GLN A 115 -8.07 -1.01 -16.98
CA GLN A 115 -8.67 -1.94 -16.01
C GLN A 115 -9.79 -1.29 -15.20
N LYS A 116 -9.61 -0.03 -14.78
CA LYS A 116 -10.67 0.73 -14.10
C LYS A 116 -11.89 0.91 -14.99
N LEU A 117 -11.70 1.31 -16.24
CA LEU A 117 -12.79 1.49 -17.21
C LEU A 117 -13.52 0.17 -17.49
N GLN A 118 -12.81 -0.94 -17.65
CA GLN A 118 -13.42 -2.27 -17.81
C GLN A 118 -14.27 -2.65 -16.60
N THR A 119 -13.80 -2.37 -15.39
CA THR A 119 -14.55 -2.64 -14.16
C THR A 119 -15.82 -1.79 -14.08
N THR A 120 -15.73 -0.51 -14.48
CA THR A 120 -16.89 0.38 -14.55
C THR A 120 -17.89 -0.07 -15.61
N LEU A 121 -17.42 -0.46 -16.79
CA LEU A 121 -18.27 -0.98 -17.88
C LEU A 121 -19.04 -2.21 -17.43
N ASN A 122 -18.36 -3.21 -16.87
CA ASN A 122 -18.99 -4.42 -16.35
C ASN A 122 -20.02 -4.13 -15.24
N SER A 123 -19.79 -3.10 -14.43
CA SER A 123 -20.74 -2.66 -13.39
C SER A 123 -21.98 -2.00 -13.99
N LEU A 124 -21.82 -1.22 -15.06
CA LEU A 124 -22.92 -0.60 -15.80
C LEU A 124 -23.74 -1.65 -16.55
N ASP A 125 -23.10 -2.61 -17.22
CA ASP A 125 -23.79 -3.68 -17.93
C ASP A 125 -24.68 -4.49 -16.98
N LYS A 126 -24.18 -4.86 -15.80
CA LYS A 126 -24.99 -5.51 -14.76
C LYS A 126 -26.17 -4.67 -14.29
N LYS A 127 -26.00 -3.35 -14.18
CA LYS A 127 -27.11 -2.45 -13.83
C LYS A 127 -28.15 -2.40 -14.93
N ILE A 128 -27.74 -2.40 -16.20
CA ILE A 128 -28.64 -2.45 -17.35
C ILE A 128 -29.41 -3.78 -17.32
N GLU A 129 -28.73 -4.92 -17.18
CA GLU A 129 -29.37 -6.24 -17.05
C GLU A 129 -30.41 -6.32 -15.92
N MET A 130 -30.22 -5.56 -14.84
CA MET A 130 -31.20 -5.46 -13.74
C MET A 130 -32.36 -4.49 -14.02
N LEU A 131 -32.12 -3.42 -14.79
CA LEU A 131 -33.11 -2.38 -15.03
C LEU A 131 -34.04 -2.72 -16.19
N THR A 132 -33.55 -3.35 -17.25
CA THR A 132 -34.35 -3.78 -18.40
C THR A 132 -35.58 -4.63 -18.00
N PRO A 133 -35.47 -5.70 -17.20
CA PRO A 133 -36.64 -6.48 -16.81
C PRO A 133 -37.59 -5.71 -15.87
N ARG A 134 -37.08 -4.74 -15.11
CA ARG A 134 -37.93 -3.86 -14.28
C ARG A 134 -38.73 -2.89 -15.13
N GLU A 135 -38.13 -2.35 -16.19
CA GLU A 135 -38.79 -1.51 -17.17
C GLU A 135 -39.88 -2.30 -17.91
N GLU A 136 -39.56 -3.50 -18.39
CA GLU A 136 -40.53 -4.38 -19.04
C GLU A 136 -41.72 -4.73 -18.11
N ALA A 137 -41.45 -5.09 -16.86
CA ALA A 137 -42.50 -5.38 -15.88
C ALA A 137 -43.36 -4.15 -15.54
N ALA A 138 -42.75 -2.96 -15.50
CA ALA A 138 -43.48 -1.72 -15.30
C ALA A 138 -44.36 -1.39 -16.51
N SER A 139 -43.85 -1.59 -17.73
CA SER A 139 -44.59 -1.36 -18.97
C SER A 139 -45.79 -2.29 -19.09
N GLN A 140 -45.62 -3.58 -18.77
CA GLN A 140 -46.73 -4.56 -18.74
C GLN A 140 -47.83 -4.13 -17.77
N LYS A 141 -47.48 -3.66 -16.57
CA LYS A 141 -48.47 -3.17 -15.60
C LYS A 141 -49.23 -1.94 -16.09
N VAL A 142 -48.56 -1.05 -16.83
CA VAL A 142 -49.23 0.12 -17.44
C VAL A 142 -50.24 -0.34 -18.50
N GLU A 143 -49.88 -1.30 -19.35
CA GLU A 143 -50.82 -1.88 -20.33
C GLU A 143 -52.03 -2.54 -19.65
N GLU A 144 -51.82 -3.32 -18.59
CA GLU A 144 -52.91 -3.92 -17.80
C GLU A 144 -53.84 -2.87 -17.20
N TYR A 145 -53.28 -1.80 -16.62
CA TYR A 145 -54.09 -0.71 -16.06
C TYR A 145 -54.86 0.04 -17.14
N ASN A 146 -54.27 0.29 -18.31
CA ASN A 146 -54.97 0.93 -19.43
C ASN A 146 -56.14 0.07 -19.92
N ALA A 147 -55.93 -1.23 -20.13
CA ALA A 147 -57.00 -2.15 -20.54
C ALA A 147 -58.13 -2.21 -19.51
N ARG A 148 -57.79 -2.16 -18.21
CA ARG A 148 -58.79 -2.11 -17.13
C ARG A 148 -59.59 -0.81 -17.15
N VAL A 149 -58.94 0.32 -17.42
CA VAL A 149 -59.61 1.63 -17.55
C VAL A 149 -60.57 1.62 -18.74
N GLU A 150 -60.15 1.13 -19.89
CA GLU A 150 -61.00 1.01 -21.09
C GLU A 150 -62.25 0.15 -20.80
N ASN A 151 -62.07 -1.02 -20.18
CA ASN A 151 -63.19 -1.89 -19.82
C ASN A 151 -64.19 -1.20 -18.85
N LEU A 152 -63.69 -0.40 -17.91
CA LEU A 152 -64.54 0.37 -16.99
C LEU A 152 -65.28 1.50 -17.72
N LEU A 153 -64.62 2.18 -18.66
CA LEU A 153 -65.25 3.21 -19.49
C LEU A 153 -66.39 2.63 -20.33
N GLU A 154 -66.17 1.48 -20.98
CA GLU A 154 -67.22 0.77 -21.74
C GLU A 154 -68.42 0.40 -20.85
N LYS A 155 -68.17 -0.11 -19.64
CA LYS A 155 -69.23 -0.43 -18.68
C LYS A 155 -70.02 0.80 -18.25
N ILE A 156 -69.34 1.92 -18.00
CA ILE A 156 -70.00 3.19 -17.66
C ILE A 156 -70.87 3.67 -18.83
N GLU A 157 -70.38 3.56 -20.05
CA GLU A 157 -71.13 3.95 -21.25
C GLU A 157 -72.36 3.06 -21.47
N ALA A 158 -72.23 1.74 -21.25
CA ALA A 158 -73.36 0.81 -21.30
C ALA A 158 -74.44 1.15 -20.26
N VAL A 159 -74.05 1.44 -19.01
CA VAL A 159 -74.99 1.85 -17.95
C VAL A 159 -75.69 3.15 -18.33
N LYS A 160 -74.93 4.17 -18.75
CA LYS A 160 -75.47 5.47 -19.17
C LYS A 160 -76.49 5.34 -20.32
N ASN A 161 -76.27 4.41 -21.25
CA ASN A 161 -77.19 4.17 -22.35
C ASN A 161 -78.44 3.38 -21.91
N SER A 162 -78.33 2.52 -20.89
CA SER A 162 -79.46 1.78 -20.32
C SER A 162 -80.40 2.66 -19.47
N GLU A 163 -79.91 3.73 -18.86
CA GLU A 163 -80.71 4.69 -18.08
C GLU A 163 -81.45 5.73 -18.94
N ARG A 164 -81.17 5.78 -20.25
CA ARG A 164 -81.80 6.72 -21.21
C ARG A 164 -83.01 6.12 -21.96
N ILE A 165 -83.33 4.85 -21.74
CA ILE A 165 -84.48 4.12 -22.31
C ILE A 165 -85.58 4.04 -21.26
#